data_AF-A0A7S0AV12-F1
#
_entry.id   AF-A0A7S0AV12-F1
#
_cell.length_a   1.000
_cell.length_b   1.000
_cell.length_c   1.000
_cell.angle_alpha   90.00
_cell.angle_beta   90.00
_cell.angle_gamma   90.00
#
_symmetry.space_group_name_H-M   'P 1'
#
loop_
_entity.id
_entity.type
_entity.pdbx_description
1 polymer ?
#
loop_
_entity_poly.entity_id
_entity_poly.type
_entity_poly.pdbx_seq_one_letter_code
_entity_poly.pdbx_strand_id
1 'polypeptide(L)'
;ERIGAVNTVIVDKDTSGDGRTLKGDNTDWIGIYNPLKARLGDASNKKGGAALILGAGGTARAAAYAATQLGLERVYYNRTPSKAQELADAFGGTVVGDLSGSSDGDNEETKTLGDVCKEKELKVRVVLSTLPAAAGFELPEWLAADKSTIVFDVNYKPYWTPLLRQAEAAGLDVVRGSEMLWEQGVGQFELWLDEDAPYDVMKKVVLENCLPKEEE
;
A
#
# COMPACT_ATOMS: atom_id res chain seq x y z
N GLU A 1 -11.67 13.36 0.41
CA GLU A 1 -10.87 14.60 0.25
C GLU A 1 -9.40 14.45 0.65
N ARG A 2 -9.06 14.05 1.88
CA ARG A 2 -7.66 13.98 2.39
C ARG A 2 -6.67 13.19 1.52
N ILE A 3 -7.12 12.14 0.83
CA ILE A 3 -6.26 11.38 -0.08
C ILE A 3 -5.87 12.19 -1.31
N GLY A 4 -6.69 13.12 -1.80
CA GLY A 4 -6.42 13.89 -3.02
C GLY A 4 -6.43 13.04 -4.31
N ALA A 5 -7.08 11.88 -4.29
CA ALA A 5 -7.30 11.03 -5.46
C ALA A 5 -8.68 10.37 -5.36
N VAL A 6 -9.35 10.17 -6.49
CA VAL A 6 -10.70 9.58 -6.59
C VAL A 6 -10.62 8.34 -7.47
N ASN A 7 -11.11 7.20 -6.97
CA ASN A 7 -11.28 5.97 -7.76
C ASN A 7 -12.76 5.59 -7.91
N THR A 8 -13.66 6.24 -7.17
CA THR A 8 -15.09 5.90 -7.09
C THR A 8 -15.92 7.16 -7.29
N VAL A 9 -16.83 7.14 -8.27
CA VAL A 9 -17.79 8.22 -8.48
C VAL A 9 -19.18 7.70 -8.12
N ILE A 10 -19.84 8.39 -7.21
CA ILE A 10 -21.17 8.06 -6.70
C ILE A 10 -22.14 9.09 -7.27
N VAL A 11 -23.22 8.60 -7.88
CA VAL A 11 -24.30 9.42 -8.37
C VAL A 11 -25.32 9.61 -7.26
N ASP A 12 -25.49 10.84 -6.77
CA ASP A 12 -26.55 11.14 -5.82
C ASP A 12 -27.92 10.97 -6.49
N LYS A 13 -28.81 10.23 -5.82
CA LYS A 13 -30.17 9.94 -6.31
C LYS A 13 -31.16 11.04 -5.92
N ASP A 14 -30.74 12.04 -5.15
CA ASP A 14 -31.57 13.21 -4.86
C ASP A 14 -31.83 14.02 -6.15
N THR A 15 -33.05 13.87 -6.69
CA THR A 15 -33.54 14.57 -7.89
C THR A 15 -34.34 15.83 -7.55
N SER A 16 -34.19 16.39 -6.35
CA SER A 16 -34.96 17.58 -5.91
C SER A 16 -34.66 18.87 -6.69
N GLY A 17 -33.71 18.85 -7.64
CA GLY A 17 -33.36 19.96 -8.53
C GLY A 17 -33.04 19.51 -9.97
N ASP A 18 -32.77 20.47 -10.85
CA ASP A 18 -32.54 20.29 -12.31
C ASP A 18 -31.21 19.60 -12.69
N GLY A 19 -30.58 18.84 -11.77
CA GLY A 19 -29.25 18.29 -12.02
C GLY A 19 -28.91 17.04 -11.21
N ARG A 20 -27.92 16.30 -11.71
CA ARG A 20 -27.32 15.13 -11.04
C ARG A 20 -26.08 15.57 -10.26
N THR A 21 -26.06 15.34 -8.95
CA THR A 21 -24.86 15.57 -8.12
C THR A 21 -23.94 14.35 -8.17
N LEU A 22 -22.65 14.59 -8.39
CA LEU A 22 -21.61 13.54 -8.40
C LEU A 22 -20.72 13.73 -7.16
N LYS A 23 -20.57 12.66 -6.37
CA LYS A 23 -19.66 12.60 -5.22
C LYS A 23 -18.46 11.74 -5.59
N GLY A 24 -17.25 12.20 -5.27
CA GLY A 24 -16.02 11.44 -5.48
C GLY A 24 -15.52 10.83 -4.18
N ASP A 25 -15.18 9.54 -4.21
CA ASP A 25 -14.60 8.80 -3.10
C ASP A 25 -13.37 7.98 -3.54
N ASN A 26 -12.68 7.40 -2.56
CA ASN A 26 -11.51 6.56 -2.76
C ASN A 26 -11.64 5.29 -1.91
N THR A 27 -11.75 4.13 -2.55
CA THR A 27 -11.80 2.81 -1.88
C THR A 27 -10.47 2.07 -1.94
N ASP A 28 -9.47 2.59 -2.67
CA ASP A 28 -8.13 1.97 -2.73
C ASP A 28 -7.51 1.88 -1.34
N TRP A 29 -7.72 2.88 -0.48
CA TRP A 29 -7.17 2.84 0.88
C TRP A 29 -7.83 1.73 1.73
N ILE A 30 -9.10 1.41 1.49
CA ILE A 30 -9.81 0.27 2.12
C ILE A 30 -9.17 -1.02 1.62
N GLY A 31 -8.94 -1.11 0.32
CA GLY A 31 -8.25 -2.23 -0.32
C GLY A 31 -6.85 -2.48 0.22
N ILE A 32 -6.17 -1.43 0.69
CA ILE A 32 -4.87 -1.54 1.32
C ILE A 32 -4.99 -1.86 2.82
N TYR A 33 -5.91 -1.17 3.50
CA TYR A 33 -6.08 -1.24 4.95
C TYR A 33 -6.55 -2.62 5.42
N ASN A 34 -7.58 -3.20 4.79
CA ASN A 34 -8.20 -4.43 5.26
C ASN A 34 -7.21 -5.62 5.26
N PRO A 35 -6.48 -5.93 4.17
CA PRO A 35 -5.54 -7.06 4.16
C PRO A 35 -4.38 -6.88 5.12
N LEU A 36 -3.90 -5.64 5.29
CA LEU A 36 -2.82 -5.32 6.23
C LEU A 36 -3.28 -5.43 7.68
N LYS A 37 -4.46 -4.91 8.01
CA LYS A 37 -5.05 -5.03 9.35
C LYS A 37 -5.22 -6.49 9.75
N ALA A 38 -5.71 -7.33 8.85
CA ALA A 38 -5.90 -8.76 9.10
C ALA A 38 -4.59 -9.48 9.48
N ARG A 39 -3.46 -9.07 8.89
CA ARG A 39 -2.13 -9.66 9.16
C ARG A 39 -1.39 -9.04 10.33
N LEU A 40 -1.51 -7.72 10.50
CA LEU A 40 -0.90 -7.02 11.62
C LEU A 40 -1.60 -7.34 12.94
N GLY A 41 -2.90 -7.65 12.90
CA GLY A 41 -3.74 -7.84 14.08
C GLY A 41 -3.66 -6.61 15.01
N ASP A 42 -3.81 -6.83 16.32
CA ASP A 42 -3.68 -5.77 17.34
C ASP A 42 -2.24 -5.22 17.45
N ALA A 43 -1.25 -5.82 16.75
CA ALA A 43 0.12 -5.33 16.76
C ALA A 43 0.30 -3.99 16.01
N SER A 44 -0.73 -3.50 15.31
CA SER A 44 -0.75 -2.13 14.75
C SER A 44 -0.78 -1.05 15.84
N ASN A 45 -1.22 -1.37 17.06
CA ASN A 45 -1.25 -0.45 18.21
C ASN A 45 0.06 -0.42 19.01
N LYS A 46 1.09 -1.17 18.61
CA LYS A 46 2.40 -1.12 19.26
C LYS A 46 3.20 0.06 18.69
N LYS A 47 3.60 0.99 19.57
CA LYS A 47 4.52 2.09 19.22
C LYS A 47 5.75 1.54 18.49
N GLY A 48 6.21 2.26 17.47
CA GLY A 48 7.44 1.94 16.73
C GLY A 48 7.25 1.15 15.45
N GLY A 49 6.03 0.94 14.94
CA GLY A 49 5.82 0.31 13.62
C GLY A 49 5.91 1.33 12.48
N ALA A 50 6.57 0.97 11.37
CA ALA A 50 6.64 1.79 10.17
C ALA A 50 6.15 1.06 8.91
N ALA A 51 5.57 1.81 7.98
CA ALA A 51 5.27 1.41 6.62
C ALA A 51 6.24 2.11 5.66
N LEU A 52 7.07 1.31 4.97
CA LEU A 52 7.88 1.78 3.84
C LEU A 52 7.00 1.79 2.59
N ILE A 53 6.74 2.95 2.02
CA ILE A 53 5.92 3.13 0.82
C ILE A 53 6.85 3.43 -0.36
N LEU A 54 6.83 2.55 -1.36
CA LEU A 54 7.65 2.65 -2.56
C LEU A 54 6.83 3.23 -3.71
N GLY A 55 7.23 4.41 -4.18
CA GLY A 55 6.54 5.15 -5.24
C GLY A 55 5.82 6.40 -4.74
N ALA A 56 5.33 7.20 -5.69
CA ALA A 56 4.73 8.51 -5.40
C ALA A 56 3.51 8.84 -6.28
N GLY A 57 2.77 7.80 -6.72
CA GLY A 57 1.56 7.96 -7.55
C GLY A 57 0.27 8.09 -6.74
N GLY A 58 -0.88 8.06 -7.43
CA GLY A 58 -2.21 8.12 -6.78
C GLY A 58 -2.42 7.00 -5.75
N THR A 59 -2.04 5.76 -6.07
CA THR A 59 -2.10 4.63 -5.15
C THR A 59 -1.18 4.82 -3.93
N ALA A 60 -0.04 5.51 -4.08
CA ALA A 60 0.84 5.81 -2.95
C ALA A 60 0.19 6.78 -1.94
N ARG A 61 -0.71 7.66 -2.41
CA ARG A 61 -1.53 8.52 -1.53
C ARG A 61 -2.54 7.70 -0.73
N ALA A 62 -3.21 6.73 -1.38
CA ALA A 62 -4.10 5.80 -0.69
C ALA A 62 -3.34 4.92 0.32
N ALA A 63 -2.13 4.47 -0.03
CA ALA A 63 -1.22 3.74 0.84
C ALA A 63 -0.79 4.55 2.07
N ALA A 64 -0.40 5.82 1.88
CA ALA A 64 -0.04 6.73 2.97
C ALA A 64 -1.22 6.96 3.92
N TYR A 65 -2.42 7.14 3.37
CA TYR A 65 -3.63 7.27 4.17
C TYR A 65 -3.95 5.98 4.95
N ALA A 66 -3.89 4.82 4.31
CA ALA A 66 -4.10 3.53 4.97
C ALA A 66 -3.08 3.27 6.09
N ALA A 67 -1.79 3.57 5.86
CA ALA A 67 -0.75 3.49 6.88
C ALA A 67 -1.04 4.40 8.08
N THR A 68 -1.59 5.60 7.83
CA THR A 68 -2.05 6.52 8.89
C THR A 68 -3.17 5.91 9.72
N GLN A 69 -4.16 5.28 9.07
CA GLN A 69 -5.27 4.60 9.77
C GLN A 69 -4.80 3.37 10.55
N LEU A 70 -3.71 2.73 10.13
CA LEU A 70 -3.07 1.62 10.83
C LEU A 70 -2.14 2.08 11.97
N GLY A 71 -1.95 3.39 12.16
CA GLY A 71 -1.05 3.92 13.19
C GLY A 71 0.44 3.68 12.90
N LEU A 72 0.80 3.42 11.64
CA LEU A 72 2.18 3.19 11.22
C LEU A 72 2.86 4.52 10.85
N GLU A 73 4.09 4.71 11.31
CA GLU A 73 4.94 5.80 10.83
C GLU A 73 5.25 5.58 9.34
N ARG A 74 5.16 6.63 8.53
CA ARG A 74 5.35 6.50 7.09
C ARG A 74 6.78 6.86 6.72
N VAL A 75 7.42 5.97 5.98
CA VAL A 75 8.70 6.24 5.33
C VAL A 75 8.51 6.09 3.83
N TYR A 76 8.94 7.07 3.05
CA TYR A 76 8.72 7.09 1.61
C TYR A 76 10.03 6.94 0.88
N TYR A 77 10.01 6.12 -0.17
CA TYR A 77 11.11 6.03 -1.12
C TYR A 77 10.56 6.12 -2.54
N ASN A 78 11.19 6.98 -3.33
CA ASN A 78 10.88 7.12 -4.75
C ASN A 78 12.11 7.57 -5.51
N ARG A 79 12.29 7.08 -6.74
CA ARG A 79 13.41 7.45 -7.63
C ARG A 79 13.57 8.97 -7.80
N THR A 80 12.46 9.71 -7.75
CA THR A 80 12.46 11.17 -7.72
C THR A 80 12.03 11.63 -6.32
N PRO A 81 12.97 12.03 -5.44
CA PRO A 81 12.68 12.34 -4.03
C PRO A 81 11.64 13.43 -3.85
N SER A 82 11.61 14.46 -4.71
CA SER A 82 10.63 15.55 -4.62
C SER A 82 9.17 15.06 -4.69
N LYS A 83 8.88 14.01 -5.47
CA LYS A 83 7.53 13.44 -5.51
C LYS A 83 7.17 12.69 -4.22
N ALA A 84 8.13 12.04 -3.58
CA ALA A 84 7.91 11.44 -2.26
C ALA A 84 7.75 12.52 -1.19
N GLN A 85 8.42 13.68 -1.35
CA GLN A 85 8.25 14.82 -0.46
C GLN A 85 6.82 15.36 -0.51
N GLU A 86 6.17 15.42 -1.68
CA GLU A 86 4.75 15.81 -1.78
C GLU A 86 3.83 14.87 -0.96
N LEU A 87 4.15 13.58 -0.85
CA LEU A 87 3.43 12.66 0.04
C LEU A 87 3.72 12.96 1.51
N ALA A 88 4.99 13.16 1.86
CA ALA A 88 5.40 13.50 3.22
C ALA A 88 4.79 14.83 3.69
N ASP A 89 4.62 15.82 2.81
CA ASP A 89 3.98 17.09 3.13
C ASP A 89 2.46 16.92 3.33
N ALA A 90 1.82 16.08 2.51
CA ALA A 90 0.37 15.86 2.56
C ALA A 90 -0.07 14.96 3.71
N PHE A 91 0.72 13.95 4.05
CA PHE A 91 0.36 12.94 5.05
C PHE A 91 1.26 13.02 6.30
N GLY A 92 2.48 13.53 6.21
CA GLY A 92 3.53 13.38 7.21
C GLY A 92 4.37 12.12 6.96
N GLY A 93 5.51 12.01 7.64
CA GLY A 93 6.45 10.91 7.52
C GLY A 93 7.84 11.39 7.12
N THR A 94 8.69 10.48 6.64
CA THR A 94 10.08 10.80 6.28
C THR A 94 10.44 10.24 4.92
N VAL A 95 11.05 11.05 4.06
CA VAL A 95 11.59 10.61 2.78
C VAL A 95 13.01 10.12 3.00
N VAL A 96 13.32 8.94 2.47
CA VAL A 96 14.68 8.38 2.47
C VAL A 96 15.20 8.35 1.05
N GLY A 97 16.49 8.64 0.88
CA GLY A 97 17.14 8.60 -0.45
C GLY A 97 17.78 7.26 -0.75
N ASP A 98 17.94 6.41 0.27
CA ASP A 98 18.53 5.08 0.15
C ASP A 98 17.88 4.08 1.13
N LEU A 99 17.88 2.80 0.77
CA LEU A 99 17.21 1.73 1.51
C LEU A 99 18.16 0.83 2.30
N SER A 100 19.45 1.17 2.38
CA SER A 100 20.42 0.44 3.21
C SER A 100 20.05 0.49 4.70
N GLY A 101 20.58 -0.48 5.45
CA GLY A 101 20.39 -0.62 6.89
C GLY A 101 21.26 0.32 7.73
N SER A 102 22.19 1.04 7.11
CA SER A 102 23.03 2.06 7.74
C SER A 102 23.77 2.84 6.65
N SER A 103 24.07 4.11 6.90
CA SER A 103 25.02 4.85 6.07
C SER A 103 26.43 4.26 6.23
N ASP A 104 27.03 3.81 5.12
CA ASP A 104 28.48 3.64 5.04
C ASP A 104 29.06 5.06 4.98
N GLY A 105 29.61 5.51 6.11
CA GLY A 105 29.96 6.91 6.34
C GLY A 105 30.81 7.48 5.21
N ASP A 106 30.22 8.45 4.48
CA ASP A 106 30.90 9.45 3.65
C ASP A 106 29.92 10.42 2.94
N ASN A 107 28.61 10.15 2.92
CA ASN A 107 27.60 11.08 2.38
C ASN A 107 26.56 11.50 3.44
N GLU A 108 26.83 12.58 4.18
CA GLU A 108 25.91 13.17 5.17
C GLU A 108 24.59 13.68 4.57
N GLU A 109 24.50 13.86 3.24
CA GLU A 109 23.33 14.47 2.59
C GLU A 109 22.14 13.51 2.39
N THR A 110 22.35 12.18 2.41
CA THR A 110 21.27 11.21 2.10
C THR A 110 20.94 10.34 3.31
N LYS A 111 19.81 10.60 3.97
CA LYS A 111 19.32 9.72 5.05
C LYS A 111 18.91 8.35 4.49
N THR A 112 19.50 7.30 5.05
CA THR A 112 19.14 5.90 4.76
C THR A 112 17.90 5.47 5.56
N LEU A 113 17.22 4.42 5.10
CA LEU A 113 16.12 3.82 5.85
C LEU A 113 16.56 3.32 7.23
N GLY A 114 17.73 2.67 7.32
CA GLY A 114 18.27 2.19 8.58
C GLY A 114 18.54 3.30 9.60
N ASP A 115 19.07 4.44 9.14
CA ASP A 115 19.31 5.60 9.99
C ASP A 115 17.99 6.16 10.56
N VAL A 116 16.97 6.30 9.71
CA VAL A 116 15.64 6.74 10.14
C VAL A 116 15.01 5.76 11.13
N CYS A 117 15.14 4.45 10.88
CA CYS A 117 14.64 3.43 11.80
C CYS A 117 15.34 3.51 13.16
N LYS A 118 16.66 3.72 13.17
CA LYS A 118 17.43 3.85 14.42
C LYS A 118 17.12 5.13 15.18
N GLU A 119 17.07 6.28 14.50
CA GLU A 119 16.81 7.60 15.08
C GLU A 119 15.43 7.66 15.76
N LYS A 120 14.43 7.05 15.13
CA LYS A 120 13.03 7.10 15.58
C LYS A 120 12.57 5.83 16.33
N GLU A 121 13.48 4.90 16.61
CA GLU A 121 13.19 3.60 17.22
C GLU A 121 12.06 2.84 16.49
N LEU A 122 12.11 2.85 15.15
CA LEU A 122 11.12 2.22 14.29
C LEU A 122 11.56 0.84 13.83
N LYS A 123 10.56 0.00 13.62
CA LYS A 123 10.64 -1.28 12.96
C LYS A 123 9.76 -1.24 11.72
N VAL A 124 10.34 -1.53 10.54
CA VAL A 124 9.56 -1.66 9.30
C VAL A 124 8.66 -2.89 9.43
N ARG A 125 7.35 -2.68 9.52
CA ARG A 125 6.34 -3.75 9.62
C ARG A 125 5.72 -4.05 8.27
N VAL A 126 5.68 -3.07 7.39
CA VAL A 126 5.10 -3.19 6.05
C VAL A 126 6.04 -2.58 5.03
N VAL A 127 6.33 -3.31 3.97
CA VAL A 127 6.88 -2.76 2.72
C VAL A 127 5.77 -2.78 1.70
N LEU A 128 5.27 -1.60 1.32
CA LEU A 128 4.16 -1.42 0.39
C LEU A 128 4.67 -0.82 -0.92
N SER A 129 4.71 -1.65 -1.97
CA SER A 129 5.10 -1.25 -3.31
C SER A 129 3.91 -0.78 -4.13
N THR A 130 4.00 0.45 -4.62
CA THR A 130 3.12 1.00 -5.68
C THR A 130 3.89 1.25 -6.97
N LEU A 131 5.07 0.67 -7.11
CA LEU A 131 5.88 0.75 -8.33
C LEU A 131 5.27 -0.15 -9.40
N PRO A 132 5.45 0.14 -10.70
CA PRO A 132 5.11 -0.83 -11.74
C PRO A 132 5.87 -2.14 -11.52
N ALA A 133 5.25 -3.29 -11.78
CA ALA A 133 5.89 -4.60 -11.58
C ALA A 133 7.22 -4.76 -12.37
N ALA A 134 7.35 -4.05 -13.50
CA ALA A 134 8.55 -4.04 -14.32
C ALA A 134 9.70 -3.15 -13.78
N ALA A 135 9.51 -2.45 -12.65
CA ALA A 135 10.51 -1.55 -12.09
C ALA A 135 11.75 -2.28 -11.54
N GLY A 136 11.68 -3.61 -11.37
CA GLY A 136 12.84 -4.42 -10.94
C GLY A 136 13.30 -4.09 -9.52
N PHE A 137 12.39 -3.67 -8.65
CA PHE A 137 12.72 -3.41 -7.25
C PHE A 137 13.09 -4.71 -6.53
N GLU A 138 14.23 -4.70 -5.86
CA GLU A 138 14.69 -5.80 -5.02
C GLU A 138 14.61 -5.39 -3.55
N LEU A 139 14.00 -6.24 -2.73
CA LEU A 139 13.92 -6.07 -1.29
C LEU A 139 15.33 -6.23 -0.67
N PRO A 140 15.86 -5.23 0.04
CA PRO A 140 17.14 -5.35 0.75
C PRO A 140 17.18 -6.54 1.71
N GLU A 141 18.31 -7.24 1.77
CA GLU A 141 18.46 -8.46 2.58
C GLU A 141 18.13 -8.26 4.06
N TRP A 142 18.49 -7.11 4.63
CA TRP A 142 18.23 -6.81 6.04
C TRP A 142 16.73 -6.65 6.35
N LEU A 143 15.94 -6.14 5.40
CA LEU A 143 14.48 -6.11 5.51
C LEU A 143 13.89 -7.51 5.33
N ALA A 144 14.46 -8.31 4.42
CA ALA A 144 14.06 -9.71 4.18
C ALA A 144 14.40 -10.65 5.35
N ALA A 145 15.40 -10.30 6.16
CA ALA A 145 15.79 -11.05 7.35
C ALA A 145 14.74 -10.98 8.46
N ASP A 146 13.98 -9.89 8.55
CA ASP A 146 12.97 -9.72 9.59
C ASP A 146 11.63 -10.36 9.22
N LYS A 147 11.34 -11.52 9.83
CA LYS A 147 10.12 -12.30 9.54
C LYS A 147 8.81 -11.67 10.02
N SER A 148 8.87 -10.54 10.72
CA SER A 148 7.68 -9.78 11.09
C SER A 148 7.30 -8.69 10.08
N THR A 149 8.09 -8.55 9.01
CA THR A 149 7.82 -7.68 7.86
C THR A 149 6.80 -8.33 6.95
N ILE A 150 5.76 -7.57 6.58
CA ILE A 150 4.78 -7.94 5.57
C ILE A 150 5.13 -7.20 4.28
N VAL A 151 5.15 -7.91 3.15
CA VAL A 151 5.38 -7.30 1.84
C VAL A 151 4.07 -7.23 1.06
N PHE A 152 3.69 -6.04 0.63
CA PHE A 152 2.49 -5.79 -0.16
C PHE A 152 2.88 -5.16 -1.49
N ASP A 153 2.55 -5.82 -2.58
CA ASP A 153 2.62 -5.24 -3.93
C ASP A 153 1.21 -5.01 -4.47
N VAL A 154 0.87 -3.77 -4.85
CA VAL A 154 -0.45 -3.42 -5.38
C VAL A 154 -0.70 -3.95 -6.79
N ASN A 155 0.35 -4.37 -7.50
CA ASN A 155 0.18 -4.99 -8.81
C ASN A 155 -0.48 -6.37 -8.66
N TYR A 156 -1.54 -6.60 -9.42
CA TYR A 156 -2.28 -7.87 -9.45
C TYR A 156 -2.00 -8.73 -10.69
N LYS A 157 -1.26 -8.19 -11.67
CA LYS A 157 -0.80 -8.89 -12.87
C LYS A 157 0.70 -8.61 -13.08
N PRO A 158 1.57 -9.64 -13.05
CA PRO A 158 1.26 -11.04 -12.73
C PRO A 158 0.77 -11.23 -11.27
N TYR A 159 0.10 -12.34 -10.98
CA TYR A 159 -0.34 -12.70 -9.60
C TYR A 159 0.83 -12.75 -8.61
N TRP A 160 1.97 -13.23 -9.10
CA TRP A 160 3.23 -13.28 -8.39
C TRP A 160 4.22 -12.31 -9.04
N THR A 161 4.32 -11.11 -8.49
CA THR A 161 5.35 -10.15 -8.91
C THR A 161 6.73 -10.62 -8.45
N PRO A 162 7.82 -10.14 -9.07
CA PRO A 162 9.18 -10.47 -8.62
C PRO A 162 9.41 -10.16 -7.13
N LEU A 163 8.89 -9.02 -6.65
CA LEU A 163 8.97 -8.64 -5.24
C LEU A 163 8.24 -9.64 -4.33
N LEU A 164 7.01 -10.05 -4.69
CA LEU A 164 6.26 -11.02 -3.90
C LEU A 164 6.94 -12.40 -3.88
N ARG A 165 7.53 -12.83 -5.00
CA ARG A 165 8.31 -14.08 -5.04
C ARG A 165 9.55 -14.01 -4.17
N GLN A 166 10.25 -12.88 -4.19
CA GLN A 166 11.42 -12.66 -3.34
C GLN A 166 11.04 -12.70 -1.85
N ALA A 167 9.94 -12.04 -1.48
CA ALA A 167 9.43 -12.03 -0.11
C ALA A 167 8.99 -13.43 0.36
N GLU A 168 8.26 -14.18 -0.49
CA GLU A 168 7.85 -15.55 -0.20
C GLU A 168 9.06 -16.48 -0.05
N ALA A 169 10.06 -16.39 -0.94
CA ALA A 169 11.30 -17.17 -0.84
C ALA A 169 12.09 -16.85 0.44
N ALA A 170 11.99 -15.61 0.94
CA ALA A 170 12.53 -15.20 2.22
C ALA A 170 11.66 -15.63 3.42
N GLY A 171 10.49 -16.25 3.22
CA GLY A 171 9.58 -16.66 4.29
C GLY A 171 8.84 -15.50 4.97
N LEU A 172 8.62 -14.40 4.26
CA LEU A 172 7.81 -13.28 4.72
C LEU A 172 6.33 -13.51 4.39
N ASP A 173 5.44 -12.89 5.17
CA ASP A 173 4.03 -12.79 4.82
C ASP A 173 3.84 -11.79 3.68
N VAL A 174 2.92 -12.10 2.77
CA VAL A 174 2.69 -11.34 1.55
C VAL A 174 1.22 -10.96 1.38
N VAL A 175 0.99 -9.72 0.96
CA VAL A 175 -0.32 -9.24 0.50
C VAL A 175 -0.23 -9.01 -1.01
N ARG A 176 -1.16 -9.59 -1.76
CA ARG A 176 -1.18 -9.51 -3.22
C ARG A 176 -2.05 -8.34 -3.69
N GLY A 177 -1.74 -7.80 -4.87
CA GLY A 177 -2.59 -6.78 -5.48
C GLY A 177 -4.01 -7.27 -5.78
N SER A 178 -4.21 -8.59 -5.94
CA SER A 178 -5.55 -9.16 -6.05
C SER A 178 -6.36 -8.94 -4.78
N GLU A 179 -5.75 -9.06 -3.59
CA GLU A 179 -6.40 -8.75 -2.30
C GLU A 179 -6.91 -7.31 -2.27
N MET A 180 -6.05 -6.38 -2.67
CA MET A 180 -6.46 -4.98 -2.83
C MET A 180 -7.65 -4.84 -3.78
N LEU A 181 -7.60 -5.53 -4.91
CA LEU A 181 -8.56 -5.38 -6.01
C LEU A 181 -9.98 -5.81 -5.62
N TRP A 182 -10.17 -6.91 -4.88
CA TRP A 182 -11.51 -7.27 -4.43
C TRP A 182 -11.97 -6.41 -3.25
N GLU A 183 -11.10 -6.08 -2.31
CA GLU A 183 -11.45 -5.26 -1.13
C GLU A 183 -11.88 -3.85 -1.54
N GLN A 184 -11.17 -3.20 -2.47
CA GLN A 184 -11.56 -1.89 -2.98
C GLN A 184 -12.88 -1.96 -3.78
N GLY A 185 -13.12 -3.10 -4.44
CA GLY A 185 -14.33 -3.32 -5.25
C GLY A 185 -15.56 -3.57 -4.38
N VAL A 186 -15.39 -4.28 -3.26
CA VAL A 186 -16.40 -4.43 -2.22
C VAL A 186 -16.84 -3.05 -1.71
N GLY A 187 -15.88 -2.18 -1.37
CA GLY A 187 -16.21 -0.81 -0.95
C GLY A 187 -16.94 -0.01 -2.04
N GLN A 188 -16.59 -0.19 -3.32
CA GLN A 188 -17.31 0.44 -4.43
C GLN A 188 -18.75 -0.04 -4.56
N PHE A 189 -18.95 -1.36 -4.48
CA PHE A 189 -20.26 -1.98 -4.58
C PHE A 189 -21.20 -1.44 -3.50
N GLU A 190 -20.74 -1.42 -2.25
CA GLU A 190 -21.50 -0.92 -1.10
C GLU A 190 -21.84 0.57 -1.25
N LEU A 191 -20.89 1.39 -1.70
CA LEU A 191 -21.13 2.82 -1.95
C LEU A 191 -22.14 3.10 -3.06
N TRP A 192 -22.20 2.24 -4.09
CA TRP A 192 -23.11 2.43 -5.23
C TRP A 192 -24.52 1.90 -4.96
N LEU A 193 -24.62 0.78 -4.25
CA LEU A 193 -25.86 0.04 -4.09
C LEU A 193 -26.51 0.23 -2.73
N ASP A 194 -25.76 0.74 -1.73
CA ASP A 194 -26.22 0.87 -0.35
C ASP A 194 -26.66 -0.48 0.24
N GLU A 195 -25.98 -1.56 -0.18
CA GLU A 195 -26.21 -2.95 0.20
C GLU A 195 -24.87 -3.65 0.45
N ASP A 196 -24.86 -4.65 1.33
CA ASP A 196 -23.66 -5.46 1.61
C ASP A 196 -23.17 -6.14 0.32
N ALA A 197 -21.87 -6.01 0.04
CA ALA A 197 -21.31 -6.65 -1.14
C ALA A 197 -21.34 -8.19 -1.01
N PRO A 198 -21.58 -8.93 -2.10
CA PRO A 198 -21.43 -10.37 -2.12
C PRO A 198 -19.94 -10.76 -2.10
N TYR A 199 -19.31 -10.59 -0.93
CA TYR A 199 -17.86 -10.61 -0.74
C TYR A 199 -17.20 -11.87 -1.33
N ASP A 200 -17.73 -13.05 -1.01
CA ASP A 200 -17.17 -14.32 -1.47
C ASP A 200 -17.23 -14.48 -3.01
N VAL A 201 -18.29 -13.96 -3.63
CA VAL A 201 -18.44 -13.99 -5.09
C VAL A 201 -17.41 -13.05 -5.73
N MET A 202 -17.28 -11.82 -5.21
CA MET A 202 -16.32 -10.85 -5.75
C MET A 202 -14.88 -11.33 -5.60
N LYS A 203 -14.52 -11.84 -4.41
CA LYS A 203 -13.21 -12.44 -4.15
C LYS A 203 -12.93 -13.59 -5.11
N LYS A 204 -13.87 -14.53 -5.27
CA LYS A 204 -13.74 -15.67 -6.18
C LYS A 204 -13.47 -15.21 -7.62
N VAL A 205 -14.28 -14.29 -8.14
CA VAL A 205 -14.15 -13.78 -9.52
C VAL A 205 -12.81 -13.09 -9.74
N VAL A 206 -12.34 -12.28 -8.78
CA VAL A 206 -11.03 -11.63 -8.87
C VAL A 206 -9.91 -12.67 -8.91
N LEU A 207 -9.97 -13.69 -8.04
CA LEU A 207 -8.96 -14.75 -8.02
C LEU A 207 -8.92 -15.54 -9.34
N GLU A 208 -10.07 -15.93 -9.88
CA GLU A 208 -10.17 -16.64 -11.17
C GLU A 208 -9.55 -15.84 -12.34
N ASN A 209 -9.57 -14.51 -12.27
CA ASN A 209 -9.04 -13.63 -13.31
C ASN A 209 -7.59 -13.17 -13.09
N CYS A 210 -7.07 -13.33 -11.88
CA CYS A 210 -5.70 -12.95 -11.54
C CYS A 210 -4.75 -14.14 -11.49
N LEU A 211 -5.23 -15.32 -11.06
CA LEU A 211 -4.43 -16.53 -11.03
C LEU A 211 -3.90 -16.85 -12.43
N PRO A 212 -2.66 -17.36 -12.55
CA PRO A 212 -2.18 -17.92 -13.80
C PRO A 212 -3.18 -18.98 -14.25
N LYS A 213 -3.63 -18.91 -15.51
CA LYS A 213 -4.32 -20.05 -16.11
C LYS A 213 -3.29 -21.16 -16.23
N GLU A 214 -3.65 -22.37 -15.82
CA GLU A 214 -2.86 -23.55 -16.19
C GLU A 214 -2.71 -23.53 -17.71
N GLU A 215 -1.49 -23.65 -18.21
CA GLU A 215 -1.26 -23.80 -19.65
C GLU A 215 -1.92 -25.14 -20.05
N GLU A 216 -2.97 -25.08 -20.90
CA GLU A 216 -3.55 -26.25 -21.58
C GLU A 216 -2.58 -26.86 -22.59
#